data_AF-A0A5R2N472-F1
#
_entry.id   AF-A0A5R2N472-F1
#
_cell.length_a   1.000
_cell.length_b   1.000
_cell.length_c   1.000
_cell.angle_alpha   90.00
_cell.angle_beta   90.00
_cell.angle_gamma   90.00
#
_symmetry.space_group_name_H-M   'P 1'
#
loop_
_entity.id
_entity.type
_entity.pdbx_description
1 polymer ?
#
loop_
_entity_poly.entity_id
_entity_poly.type
_entity_poly.pdbx_seq_one_letter_code
_entity_poly.pdbx_strand_id
1 'polypeptide(L)'
;GLSRVTGLHGARAVPMLVPPWNRIDAGVVSVLGSIGFAALSVFGPPKPAPLAVINSNVDIMDWHGTRGCRDHGLLVQAIIAQLQQAFDGGEPVGLLTHHLVHDESAWLFLERLFAVTA
;
A
#
# COMPACT_ATOMS: atom_id res chain seq x y z
N GLY A 1 -7.23 19.31 0.94
CA GLY A 1 -6.18 18.27 0.98
C GLY A 1 -5.71 17.95 -0.42
N LEU A 2 -6.53 17.22 -1.18
CA LEU A 2 -6.25 16.87 -2.57
C LEU A 2 -5.90 18.08 -3.45
N SER A 3 -6.68 19.16 -3.40
CA SER A 3 -6.39 20.41 -4.13
C SER A 3 -4.99 20.97 -3.88
N ARG A 4 -4.48 20.89 -2.64
CA ARG A 4 -3.14 21.34 -2.28
C ARG A 4 -2.07 20.43 -2.89
N VAL A 5 -2.23 19.11 -2.81
CA VAL A 5 -1.31 18.13 -3.40
C VAL A 5 -1.28 18.29 -4.93
N THR A 6 -2.45 18.43 -5.56
CA THR A 6 -2.56 18.72 -7.00
C THR A 6 -1.89 20.03 -7.37
N GLY A 7 -2.06 21.10 -6.58
CA GLY A 7 -1.40 22.38 -6.83
C GLY A 7 0.13 22.29 -6.74
N LEU A 8 0.67 21.45 -5.84
CA LEU A 8 2.12 21.27 -5.65
C LEU A 8 2.76 20.32 -6.68
N HIS A 9 2.02 19.31 -7.16
CA HIS A 9 2.59 18.21 -7.96
C HIS A 9 1.99 18.05 -9.36
N GLY A 10 0.94 18.80 -9.69
CA GLY A 10 0.30 18.82 -11.01
C GLY A 10 -0.12 17.43 -11.46
N ALA A 11 0.26 17.06 -12.69
CA ALA A 11 -0.04 15.76 -13.28
C ALA A 11 0.56 14.55 -12.53
N ARG A 12 1.55 14.77 -11.63
CA ARG A 12 2.11 13.71 -10.79
C ARG A 12 1.26 13.41 -9.54
N ALA A 13 0.29 14.27 -9.22
CA ALA A 13 -0.62 14.03 -8.12
C ALA A 13 -1.64 12.96 -8.51
N VAL A 14 -1.54 11.78 -7.90
CA VAL A 14 -2.56 10.74 -8.02
C VAL A 14 -3.71 11.10 -7.06
N PRO A 15 -4.97 11.19 -7.52
CA PRO A 15 -6.12 11.49 -6.67
C PRO A 15 -6.55 10.25 -5.86
N MET A 16 -5.61 9.67 -5.11
CA MET A 16 -5.83 8.53 -4.23
C MET A 16 -5.77 8.98 -2.77
N LEU A 17 -6.73 8.53 -1.97
CA LEU A 17 -6.68 8.70 -0.52
C LEU A 17 -6.00 7.49 0.13
N VAL A 18 -5.01 7.75 0.99
CA VAL A 18 -4.46 6.77 1.94
C VAL A 18 -4.78 7.28 3.33
N PRO A 19 -5.73 6.70 4.07
CA PRO A 19 -6.13 7.23 5.36
C PRO A 19 -5.08 6.89 6.43
N PRO A 20 -4.91 7.74 7.45
CA PRO A 20 -4.08 7.42 8.60
C PRO A 20 -4.45 6.06 9.21
N TRP A 21 -3.44 5.28 9.60
CA TRP A 21 -3.62 3.95 10.20
C TRP A 21 -4.40 2.96 9.34
N ASN A 22 -4.54 3.20 8.03
CA ASN A 22 -5.35 2.38 7.12
C ASN A 22 -6.83 2.26 7.55
N ARG A 23 -7.37 3.26 8.26
CA ARG A 23 -8.74 3.26 8.80
C ARG A 23 -9.56 4.43 8.27
N ILE A 24 -10.74 4.14 7.76
CA ILE A 24 -11.68 5.13 7.24
C ILE A 24 -13.11 4.66 7.49
N ASP A 25 -14.00 5.59 7.82
CA ASP A 25 -15.42 5.31 8.03
C ASP A 25 -16.14 5.07 6.69
N ALA A 26 -17.11 4.15 6.68
CA ALA A 26 -17.84 3.77 5.47
C ALA A 26 -18.67 4.93 4.89
N GLY A 27 -19.20 5.82 5.74
CA GLY A 27 -19.90 7.02 5.31
C GLY A 27 -18.99 8.06 4.65
N VAL A 28 -17.69 8.03 4.94
CA VAL A 28 -16.69 8.86 4.24
C VAL A 28 -16.34 8.20 2.89
N VAL A 29 -16.13 6.88 2.87
CA VAL A 29 -15.83 6.14 1.63
C VAL A 29 -16.91 6.38 0.56
N SER A 30 -18.19 6.43 0.97
CA SER A 30 -19.30 6.61 0.04
C SER A 30 -19.29 7.95 -0.71
N VAL A 31 -18.61 8.97 -0.17
CA VAL A 31 -18.56 10.33 -0.73
C VAL A 31 -17.20 10.70 -1.34
N LEU A 32 -16.19 9.82 -1.30
CA LEU A 32 -14.84 10.15 -1.80
C LEU A 32 -14.83 10.54 -3.29
N GLY A 33 -15.60 9.82 -4.11
CA GLY A 33 -15.70 10.09 -5.54
C GLY A 33 -16.25 11.48 -5.85
N SER A 34 -17.28 11.93 -5.11
CA SER A 34 -17.92 13.22 -5.35
C SER A 34 -17.05 14.42 -4.98
N ILE A 35 -16.01 14.21 -4.16
CA ILE A 35 -15.05 15.25 -3.75
C ILE A 35 -13.72 15.15 -4.52
N GLY A 36 -13.66 14.34 -5.59
CA GLY A 36 -12.57 14.32 -6.56
C GLY A 36 -11.49 13.26 -6.36
N PHE A 37 -11.64 12.34 -5.39
CA PHE A 37 -10.77 11.17 -5.32
C PHE A 37 -11.20 10.10 -6.33
N ALA A 38 -10.24 9.47 -6.99
CA ALA A 38 -10.46 8.37 -7.93
C ALA A 38 -10.17 6.98 -7.31
N ALA A 39 -9.38 6.93 -6.23
CA ALA A 39 -9.00 5.69 -5.59
C ALA A 39 -8.87 5.80 -4.07
N LEU A 40 -8.98 4.66 -3.40
CA LEU A 40 -8.68 4.44 -1.99
C LEU A 40 -7.61 3.35 -1.89
N SER A 41 -6.63 3.54 -1.02
CA SER A 41 -5.69 2.49 -0.62
C SER A 41 -5.69 2.37 0.89
N VAL A 42 -5.92 1.16 1.38
CA VAL A 42 -5.72 0.75 2.78
C VAL A 42 -4.79 -0.48 2.83
N PHE A 43 -4.72 -1.15 3.98
CA PHE A 43 -3.95 -2.37 4.15
C PHE A 43 -4.87 -3.59 4.27
N GLY A 44 -4.55 -4.65 3.54
CA GLY A 44 -5.28 -5.92 3.52
C GLY A 44 -6.23 -6.06 2.31
N PRO A 45 -7.13 -7.06 2.32
CA PRO A 45 -7.99 -7.34 1.18
C PRO A 45 -8.94 -6.16 0.90
N PRO A 46 -9.25 -5.91 -0.39
CA PRO A 46 -10.17 -4.84 -0.76
C PRO A 46 -11.56 -5.11 -0.22
N LYS A 47 -12.29 -4.04 0.06
CA LYS A 47 -13.72 -4.07 0.39
C LYS A 47 -14.48 -3.34 -0.71
N PRO A 48 -15.74 -3.72 -0.99
CA PRO A 48 -16.56 -3.00 -1.95
C PRO A 48 -16.63 -1.51 -1.64
N ALA A 49 -16.38 -0.68 -2.64
CA ALA A 49 -16.42 0.78 -2.55
C ALA A 49 -16.89 1.38 -3.89
N PRO A 50 -17.43 2.61 -3.91
CA PRO A 50 -17.91 3.26 -5.14
C PRO A 50 -16.78 3.87 -6.00
N LEU A 51 -15.52 3.52 -5.71
CA LEU A 51 -14.31 3.97 -6.39
C LEU A 51 -13.29 2.84 -6.38
N ALA A 52 -12.20 2.96 -7.15
CA ALA A 52 -11.15 1.95 -7.19
C ALA A 52 -10.52 1.76 -5.80
N VAL A 53 -10.27 0.51 -5.41
CA VAL A 53 -9.57 0.16 -4.17
C VAL A 53 -8.30 -0.57 -4.55
N ILE A 54 -7.14 0.04 -4.26
CA ILE A 54 -5.83 -0.50 -4.63
C ILE A 54 -4.99 -0.57 -3.36
N ASN A 55 -5.04 -1.71 -2.67
CA ASN A 55 -4.46 -1.83 -1.34
C ASN A 55 -3.00 -2.30 -1.35
N SER A 56 -2.32 -2.01 -0.24
CA SER A 56 -1.13 -2.77 0.15
C SER A 56 -1.53 -4.02 0.92
N ASN A 57 -0.77 -5.10 0.79
CA ASN A 57 -1.06 -6.41 1.38
C ASN A 57 0.17 -7.11 1.96
N VAL A 58 1.37 -6.57 1.76
CA VAL A 58 2.60 -7.02 2.41
C VAL A 58 3.23 -5.85 3.16
N ASP A 59 3.23 -5.92 4.49
CA ASP A 59 3.98 -5.00 5.35
C ASP A 59 5.37 -5.57 5.61
N ILE A 60 6.41 -4.79 5.31
CA ILE A 60 7.80 -5.19 5.49
C ILE A 60 8.30 -4.99 6.93
N MET A 61 7.56 -4.22 7.75
CA MET A 61 7.97 -3.88 9.10
C MET A 61 7.42 -4.86 10.13
N ASP A 62 8.26 -5.24 11.09
CA ASP A 62 7.87 -5.99 12.28
C ASP A 62 7.52 -5.03 13.42
N TRP A 63 6.29 -4.51 13.43
CA TRP A 63 5.84 -3.55 14.43
C TRP A 63 5.80 -4.09 15.86
N HIS A 64 5.63 -5.40 16.03
CA HIS A 64 5.39 -6.03 17.32
C HIS A 64 6.64 -6.67 17.92
N GLY A 65 7.63 -7.04 17.11
CA GLY A 65 8.91 -7.57 17.54
C GLY A 65 10.03 -6.52 17.46
N THR A 66 10.87 -6.63 16.43
CA THR A 66 12.13 -5.88 16.34
C THR A 66 11.95 -4.39 16.06
N ARG A 67 10.76 -3.97 15.59
CA ARG A 67 10.51 -2.66 14.96
C ARG A 67 11.37 -2.38 13.72
N GLY A 68 12.02 -3.41 13.21
CA GLY A 68 12.84 -3.40 12.00
C GLY A 68 12.19 -4.20 10.87
N CYS A 69 12.99 -4.58 9.88
CA CYS A 69 12.50 -5.43 8.79
C CYS A 69 12.07 -6.80 9.32
N ARG A 70 10.97 -7.32 8.79
CA ARG A 70 10.60 -8.73 8.95
C ARG A 70 11.65 -9.62 8.27
N ASP A 71 11.69 -10.88 8.70
CA ASP A 71 12.52 -11.89 8.04
C ASP A 71 12.28 -11.92 6.52
N HIS A 72 13.36 -11.83 5.74
CA HIS A 72 13.28 -11.74 4.28
C HIS A 72 12.60 -12.97 3.67
N GLY A 73 12.84 -14.16 4.23
CA GLY A 73 12.21 -15.40 3.79
C GLY A 73 10.70 -15.36 3.99
N LEU A 74 10.23 -14.90 5.16
CA LEU A 74 8.81 -14.70 5.42
C LEU A 74 8.18 -13.65 4.51
N LEU A 75 8.90 -12.58 4.17
CA LEU A 75 8.43 -11.56 3.23
C LEU A 75 8.28 -12.11 1.82
N VAL A 76 9.28 -12.85 1.32
CA VAL A 76 9.20 -13.52 0.02
C VAL A 76 8.03 -14.50 -0.03
N GLN A 77 7.83 -15.30 1.03
CA GLN A 77 6.67 -16.20 1.11
C GLN A 77 5.34 -15.44 1.07
N ALA A 78 5.24 -14.32 1.78
CA ALA A 78 4.04 -13.47 1.74
C ALA A 78 3.78 -12.90 0.34
N ILE A 79 4.83 -12.42 -0.34
CA ILE A 79 4.73 -11.92 -1.72
C ILE A 79 4.28 -13.04 -2.67
N ILE A 80 4.88 -14.22 -2.59
CA ILE A 80 4.50 -15.38 -3.41
C ILE A 80 3.04 -15.75 -3.20
N ALA A 81 2.57 -15.76 -1.94
CA ALA A 81 1.17 -16.03 -1.64
C ALA A 81 0.23 -14.99 -2.27
N GLN A 82 0.59 -13.70 -2.24
CA GLN A 82 -0.20 -12.66 -2.90
C GLN A 82 -0.15 -12.78 -4.44
N LEU A 83 1.01 -13.13 -5.02
CA LEU A 83 1.14 -13.36 -6.47
C LEU A 83 0.27 -14.53 -6.95
N GLN A 84 0.20 -15.62 -6.19
CA GLN A 84 -0.69 -16.74 -6.52
C GLN A 84 -2.15 -16.27 -6.57
N GLN A 85 -2.60 -15.52 -5.57
CA GLN A 85 -3.94 -14.94 -5.56
C GLN A 85 -4.16 -13.99 -6.75
N ALA A 86 -3.16 -13.17 -7.10
CA ALA A 86 -3.23 -12.27 -8.24
C ALA A 86 -3.39 -13.01 -9.58
N PHE A 87 -2.67 -14.12 -9.78
CA PHE A 87 -2.80 -14.95 -10.98
C PHE A 87 -4.15 -15.66 -11.08
N ASP A 88 -4.80 -15.90 -9.95
CA ASP A 88 -6.16 -16.46 -9.88
C ASP A 88 -7.25 -15.36 -10.02
N GLY A 89 -6.89 -14.17 -10.52
CA GLY A 89 -7.81 -13.05 -10.73
C GLY A 89 -8.00 -12.15 -9.50
N GLY A 90 -7.17 -12.29 -8.48
CA GLY A 90 -7.12 -11.42 -7.31
C GLY A 90 -6.41 -10.09 -7.56
N GLU A 91 -6.13 -9.39 -6.46
CA GLU A 91 -5.51 -8.06 -6.47
C GLU A 91 -4.00 -8.09 -6.72
N PRO A 92 -3.40 -7.01 -7.24
CA PRO A 92 -1.95 -6.88 -7.33
C PRO A 92 -1.27 -6.95 -5.94
N VAL A 93 0.01 -7.30 -5.95
CA VAL A 93 0.83 -7.24 -4.74
C VAL A 93 1.22 -5.80 -4.44
N GLY A 94 0.87 -5.32 -3.24
CA GLY A 94 1.18 -3.97 -2.78
C GLY A 94 2.04 -4.01 -1.51
N LEU A 95 3.17 -3.30 -1.54
CA LEU A 95 4.08 -3.21 -0.40
C LEU A 95 3.73 -2.01 0.48
N LEU A 96 3.63 -2.22 1.79
CA LEU A 96 3.54 -1.16 2.79
C LEU A 96 4.93 -0.91 3.38
N THR A 97 5.40 0.34 3.30
CA THR A 97 6.75 0.76 3.70
C THR A 97 6.71 2.00 4.59
N HIS A 98 7.73 2.18 5.42
CA HIS A 98 7.82 3.27 6.39
C HIS A 98 9.27 3.77 6.52
N HIS A 99 9.71 4.55 5.54
CA HIS A 99 11.11 5.01 5.40
C HIS A 99 11.73 5.61 6.67
N LEU A 100 10.94 6.29 7.52
CA LEU A 100 11.44 6.88 8.78
C LEU A 100 11.96 5.83 9.77
N VAL A 101 11.42 4.62 9.72
CA VAL A 101 11.75 3.52 10.66
C VAL A 101 12.37 2.31 9.96
N HIS A 102 12.74 2.44 8.68
CA HIS A 102 13.50 1.39 8.00
C HIS A 102 14.88 1.24 8.65
N ASP A 103 15.23 -0.01 8.98
CA ASP A 103 16.59 -0.41 9.29
C ASP A 103 17.35 -0.80 8.01
N GLU A 104 18.63 -1.13 8.14
CA GLU A 104 19.47 -1.59 7.02
C GLU A 104 18.87 -2.81 6.31
N SER A 105 18.22 -3.70 7.06
CA SER A 105 17.58 -4.90 6.51
C SER A 105 16.38 -4.58 5.63
N ALA A 106 15.59 -3.55 5.97
CA ALA A 106 14.43 -3.10 5.19
C ALA A 106 14.86 -2.46 3.88
N TRP A 107 15.90 -1.63 3.93
CA TRP A 107 16.50 -1.05 2.72
C TRP A 107 17.07 -2.15 1.81
N LEU A 108 17.86 -3.07 2.35
CA LEU A 108 18.43 -4.19 1.60
C LEU A 108 17.35 -5.09 0.97
N PHE A 109 16.24 -5.33 1.67
CA PHE A 109 15.12 -6.09 1.14
C PHE A 109 14.52 -5.41 -0.10
N LEU A 110 14.21 -4.11 -0.01
CA LEU A 110 13.60 -3.35 -1.10
C LEU A 110 14.54 -3.24 -2.31
N GLU A 111 15.82 -2.97 -2.09
CA GLU A 111 16.83 -2.93 -3.15
C GLU A 111 16.88 -4.25 -3.93
N ARG A 112 16.98 -5.37 -3.22
CA ARG A 112 17.00 -6.71 -3.83
C ARG A 112 15.71 -7.02 -4.56
N LEU A 113 14.57 -6.68 -3.96
CA LEU A 113 13.26 -6.91 -4.57
C LEU A 113 13.13 -6.13 -5.88
N PHE A 114 13.46 -4.85 -5.90
CA PHE A 114 13.37 -4.04 -7.12
C PHE A 114 14.37 -4.49 -8.19
N ALA A 115 15.57 -4.94 -7.80
CA ALA A 115 16.54 -5.47 -8.76
C ALA A 115 16.03 -6.71 -9.52
N VAL A 116 15.18 -7.54 -8.89
CA VAL A 116 14.64 -8.75 -9.52
C VAL A 116 13.30 -8.55 -10.24
N THR A 117 12.60 -7.43 -9.98
CA THR A 117 11.28 -7.13 -10.58
C THR A 117 11.29 -5.97 -11.58
N ALA A 118 12.44 -5.39 -11.87
CA ALA A 118 12.59 -4.27 -12.81
C ALA A 118 12.47 -4.69 -14.28
#